data_AF-A0A7X7YY79-F1
#
_entry.id   AF-A0A7X7YY79-F1
#
_cell.length_a   1.000
_cell.length_b   1.000
_cell.length_c   1.000
_cell.angle_alpha   90.00
_cell.angle_beta   90.00
_cell.angle_gamma   90.00
#
_symmetry.space_group_name_H-M   'P 1'
#
loop_
_entity.id
_entity.type
_entity.pdbx_description
1 polymer ?
#
loop_
_entity_poly.entity_id
_entity_poly.type
_entity_poly.pdbx_seq_one_letter_code
_entity_poly.pdbx_strand_id
1 'polypeptide(L)'
;RYPQGNHTELEHVRQIVADGVVKAAGLSAGGVLLDTSAPFASIVLGQDLMTGFVGPAGCQYEFSISETIALWIKQPQAVCVLK
;
A
#
# COMPACT_ATOMS: atom_id res chain seq x y z
N ARG A 1 21.92 11.19 -7.46
CA ARG A 1 22.06 12.62 -7.11
C ARG A 1 22.02 13.38 -8.43
N TYR A 2 21.28 14.49 -8.48
CA TYR A 2 21.26 15.29 -9.71
C TYR A 2 22.65 15.83 -10.05
N PRO A 3 23.02 15.91 -11.34
CA PRO A 3 24.30 16.48 -11.75
C PRO A 3 24.44 17.97 -11.37
N GLN A 4 23.32 18.66 -11.22
CA GLN A 4 23.25 20.11 -11.03
C GLN A 4 23.22 20.55 -9.55
N GLY A 5 23.31 19.63 -8.58
CA GLY A 5 23.27 20.01 -7.17
C GLY A 5 23.40 18.87 -6.17
N ASN A 6 23.31 19.20 -4.89
CA ASN A 6 23.47 18.23 -3.80
C ASN A 6 22.21 17.39 -3.50
N HIS A 7 21.07 17.72 -4.12
CA HIS A 7 19.82 17.01 -3.88
C HIS A 7 19.77 15.65 -4.58
N THR A 8 19.17 14.68 -3.89
CA THR A 8 18.83 13.40 -4.49
C THR A 8 17.54 13.51 -5.32
N GLU A 9 17.38 12.60 -6.27
CA GLU A 9 16.18 12.44 -7.09
C GLU A 9 14.95 12.21 -6.19
N LEU A 10 15.14 11.44 -5.11
CA LEU A 10 14.10 11.14 -4.14
C LEU A 10 13.70 12.35 -3.29
N GLU A 11 14.65 13.21 -2.91
CA GLU A 11 14.35 14.48 -2.23
C GLU A 11 13.51 15.41 -3.10
N HIS A 12 13.82 15.49 -4.39
CA HIS A 12 13.04 16.29 -5.32
C HIS A 12 11.63 15.72 -5.52
N VAL A 13 11.49 14.40 -5.67
CA VAL A 13 10.16 13.78 -5.77
C VAL A 13 9.32 14.05 -4.52
N ARG A 14 9.91 14.04 -3.32
CA ARG A 14 9.21 14.38 -2.07
C ARG A 14 8.73 15.84 -2.01
N GLN A 15 9.30 16.75 -2.79
CA GLN A 15 8.78 18.13 -2.90
C GLN A 15 7.51 18.21 -3.76
N ILE A 16 7.32 17.25 -4.66
CA ILE A 16 6.15 17.17 -5.55
C ILE A 16 5.04 16.30 -4.92
N VAL A 17 5.41 15.15 -4.35
CA VAL A 17 4.50 14.20 -3.72
C VAL A 17 4.46 14.47 -2.21
N ALA A 18 3.62 15.43 -1.82
CA ALA A 18 3.62 15.99 -0.48
C ALA A 18 3.23 15.00 0.63
N ASP A 19 2.31 14.08 0.36
CA ASP A 19 1.79 13.15 1.38
C ASP A 19 2.70 11.94 1.63
N GLY A 20 3.69 11.74 0.76
CA GLY A 20 4.78 10.79 0.99
C GLY A 20 5.13 9.93 -0.21
N VAL A 21 6.29 9.28 -0.10
CA VAL A 21 6.81 8.35 -1.11
C VAL A 21 7.16 7.04 -0.39
N VAL A 22 6.46 5.97 -0.75
CA VAL A 22 6.63 4.64 -0.14
C VAL A 22 7.19 3.64 -1.15
N LYS A 23 8.06 2.73 -0.70
CA LYS A 23 8.51 1.62 -1.53
C LYS A 23 7.50 0.48 -1.43
N ALA A 24 6.73 0.27 -2.49
CA ALA A 24 5.78 -0.83 -2.57
C ALA A 24 6.48 -2.11 -3.03
N ALA A 25 6.75 -3.04 -2.09
CA ALA A 25 7.39 -4.32 -2.40
C ALA A 25 6.58 -5.21 -3.35
N GLY A 26 5.25 -5.04 -3.37
CA GLY A 26 4.36 -5.75 -4.29
C GLY A 26 4.44 -5.28 -5.75
N LEU A 27 5.11 -4.15 -6.04
CA LEU A 27 5.35 -3.68 -7.40
C LEU A 27 6.75 -4.10 -7.85
N SER A 28 6.82 -4.99 -8.83
CA SER A 28 8.10 -5.46 -9.40
C SER A 28 8.81 -4.39 -10.25
N ALA A 29 8.06 -3.50 -10.89
CA ALA A 29 8.55 -2.35 -11.66
C ALA A 29 7.50 -1.24 -11.70
N GLY A 30 7.90 -0.03 -12.15
CA GLY A 30 7.02 1.13 -12.26
C GLY A 30 6.67 1.77 -10.92
N GLY A 31 5.50 2.44 -10.87
CA GLY A 31 4.99 3.10 -9.68
C GLY A 31 3.53 3.51 -9.80
N VAL A 32 2.95 3.98 -8.71
CA VAL A 32 1.60 4.53 -8.67
C VAL A 32 1.66 5.87 -7.96
N LEU A 33 1.14 6.91 -8.60
CA LEU A 33 0.82 8.18 -7.96
C LEU A 33 -0.69 8.20 -7.73
N LEU A 34 -1.11 8.46 -6.50
CA LEU A 34 -2.52 8.55 -6.16
C LEU A 34 -2.79 9.72 -5.24
N ASP A 35 -4.01 10.26 -5.33
CA ASP A 35 -4.53 11.15 -4.31
C ASP A 35 -4.90 10.32 -3.06
N THR A 36 -4.32 10.68 -1.92
CA THR A 36 -4.48 10.00 -0.63
C THR A 36 -5.68 10.50 0.17
N SER A 37 -6.40 11.51 -0.33
CA SER A 37 -7.56 12.04 0.38
C SER A 37 -8.73 11.06 0.37
N ALA A 38 -9.40 10.95 1.53
CA ALA A 38 -10.50 10.04 1.78
C ALA A 38 -11.66 10.06 0.76
N PRO A 39 -11.97 11.18 0.06
CA PRO A 39 -13.01 11.19 -0.96
C PRO A 39 -12.74 10.28 -2.16
N PHE A 40 -11.49 10.00 -2.52
CA PHE A 40 -11.18 9.34 -3.81
C PHE A 40 -10.88 7.86 -3.70
N ALA A 41 -10.21 7.44 -2.63
CA ALA A 41 -9.92 6.04 -2.34
C ALA A 41 -10.04 5.77 -0.85
N SER A 42 -10.44 4.55 -0.50
CA SER A 42 -10.53 4.12 0.88
C SER A 42 -10.23 2.63 0.99
N ILE A 43 -9.59 2.23 2.07
CA ILE A 43 -9.52 0.83 2.48
C ILE A 43 -10.72 0.57 3.38
N VAL A 44 -11.59 -0.36 2.97
CA VAL A 44 -12.74 -0.78 3.75
C VAL A 44 -12.31 -1.99 4.58
N LEU A 45 -12.29 -1.80 5.90
CA LEU A 45 -11.98 -2.86 6.85
C LEU A 45 -13.30 -3.44 7.38
N GLY A 46 -13.53 -4.72 7.13
CA GLY A 46 -14.68 -5.47 7.67
C GLY A 46 -14.33 -6.12 9.00
N GLN A 47 -13.34 -7.00 8.98
CA GLN A 47 -12.76 -7.65 10.17
C GLN A 47 -11.28 -7.32 10.17
N ASP A 48 -10.80 -6.79 11.29
CA ASP A 48 -9.36 -6.59 11.52
C ASP A 48 -8.62 -7.94 11.64
N LEU A 49 -7.30 -7.90 11.75
CA LEU A 49 -6.46 -9.07 11.83
C LEU A 49 -6.75 -9.86 13.12
N MET A 50 -7.28 -11.08 12.94
CA MET A 50 -7.65 -11.99 14.03
C MET A 50 -6.96 -13.34 13.88
N THR A 51 -6.66 -13.96 15.02
CA THR A 51 -6.16 -15.34 15.08
C THR A 51 -7.30 -16.29 15.46
N GLY A 52 -7.37 -17.43 14.79
CA GLY A 52 -8.30 -18.51 15.08
C GLY A 52 -7.56 -19.79 15.44
N PHE A 53 -8.12 -20.59 16.34
CA PHE A 53 -7.63 -21.95 16.60
C PHE A 53 -8.43 -22.93 15.74
N VAL A 54 -7.74 -23.67 14.87
CA VAL A 54 -8.37 -24.64 13.97
C VAL A 54 -8.47 -26.00 14.66
N GLY A 55 -7.37 -26.46 15.26
CA GLY A 55 -7.34 -27.73 15.98
C GLY A 55 -6.00 -28.47 15.85
N PRO A 56 -5.93 -29.73 16.32
CA PRO A 56 -4.77 -30.58 16.13
C PRO A 56 -4.59 -30.98 14.64
N ALA A 57 -3.36 -30.86 14.14
CA ALA A 57 -2.93 -31.29 12.81
C ALA A 57 -1.73 -32.26 12.95
N GLY A 58 -2.02 -33.56 13.10
CA GLY A 58 -1.00 -34.57 13.38
C GLY A 58 -0.34 -34.34 14.75
N CYS A 59 0.97 -34.13 14.77
CA CYS A 59 1.74 -33.81 15.99
C CYS A 59 1.88 -32.30 16.26
N GLN A 60 1.05 -31.47 15.62
CA GLN A 60 1.08 -30.01 15.75
C GLN A 60 -0.32 -29.45 16.01
N TYR A 61 -0.38 -28.15 16.29
CA TYR A 61 -1.62 -27.37 16.37
C TYR A 61 -1.69 -26.40 15.21
N GLU A 62 -2.85 -26.32 14.59
CA GLU A 62 -3.13 -25.42 13.48
C GLU A 62 -3.91 -24.20 13.96
N PHE A 63 -3.46 -23.04 13.49
CA PHE A 63 -4.07 -21.75 13.73
C PHE A 63 -4.31 -21.06 12.39
N SER A 64 -5.37 -20.26 12.31
CA SER A 64 -5.65 -19.40 11.18
C SER A 64 -5.37 -17.95 11.53
N ILE A 65 -4.96 -17.17 10.54
CA ILE A 65 -4.96 -15.71 10.60
C ILE A 65 -5.95 -15.25 9.55
N SER A 66 -6.87 -14.38 9.93
CA SER A 66 -7.92 -13.88 9.05
C SER A 66 -8.03 -12.37 9.16
N GLU A 67 -8.35 -11.74 8.04
CA GLU A 67 -8.66 -10.32 7.90
C GLU A 67 -9.67 -10.20 6.76
N THR A 68 -10.62 -9.27 6.85
CA THR A 68 -11.52 -8.93 5.75
C THR A 68 -11.30 -7.47 5.37
N ILE A 69 -10.67 -7.26 4.22
CA ILE A 69 -10.27 -5.95 3.72
C ILE A 69 -10.62 -5.84 2.23
N ALA A 70 -11.06 -4.65 1.80
CA ALA A 70 -11.34 -4.36 0.40
C ALA A 70 -10.85 -2.96 0.02
N LEU A 71 -10.38 -2.80 -1.21
CA LEU A 71 -10.06 -1.50 -1.78
C LEU A 71 -11.32 -0.90 -2.43
N TRP A 72 -11.70 0.30 -2.01
CA TRP A 72 -12.77 1.06 -2.64
C TRP A 72 -12.23 2.33 -3.31
N ILE A 73 -12.13 2.30 -4.63
CA ILE A 73 -11.78 3.47 -5.45
C ILE A 73 -13.07 4.14 -5.90
N LYS A 74 -13.37 5.32 -5.37
CA LYS A 74 -14.56 6.12 -5.70
C LYS A 74 -14.33 6.95 -6.98
N GLN A 75 -13.09 7.36 -7.22
CA GLN A 75 -12.71 8.14 -8.41
C GLN A 75 -11.43 7.56 -9.02
N PRO A 76 -11.53 6.66 -10.02
CA PRO A 76 -10.36 6.01 -10.66
C PRO A 76 -9.31 6.99 -11.21
N GLN A 77 -9.75 8.18 -11.61
CA GLN A 77 -8.97 9.26 -12.21
C GLN A 77 -8.00 9.91 -11.21
N ALA A 78 -8.20 9.65 -9.91
CA ALA A 78 -7.26 10.03 -8.86
C ALA A 78 -6.05 9.08 -8.77
N VAL A 79 -5.95 8.06 -9.63
CA VAL A 79 -4.86 7.09 -9.68
C VAL A 79 -4.15 7.17 -11.03
N CYS A 80 -2.84 7.39 -11.01
CA CYS A 80 -1.96 7.41 -12.17
C CYS A 80 -0.93 6.28 -12.05
N VAL A 81 -0.91 5.39 -13.05
CA VAL A 81 0.05 4.28 -13.13
C VAL A 81 1.25 4.71 -13.96
N LEU A 82 2.43 4.62 -13.36
CA LEU A 82 3.72 4.88 -13.99
C LEU A 82 4.28 3.54 -14.48
N LYS A 83 4.37 3.38 -15.81
CA LYS A 83 4.87 2.15 -16.45
C LYS A 83 6.38 2.16 -16.60
#